data_AF-A0A1F9VBD4-F1
#
_entry.id   AF-A0A1F9VBD4-F1
#
_cell.length_a   1.000
_cell.length_b   1.000
_cell.length_c   1.000
_cell.angle_alpha   90.00
_cell.angle_beta   90.00
_cell.angle_gamma   90.00
#
_symmetry.space_group_name_H-M   'P 1'
#
loop_
_entity.id
_entity.type
_entity.pdbx_description
1 polymer ?
#
loop_
_entity_poly.entity_id
_entity_poly.type
_entity_poly.pdbx_seq_one_letter_code
_entity_poly.pdbx_strand_id
1 'polypeptide(L)'
;MSDGPSPSEAAAIAGAAGCRIARSHRLSDGSWAHEIECASHATKVAFLDGLASWDALQPSVRRAAEGVAAGARTTLDQIRAIHRLVRDGVLYTGEPRETFSPPLRTLRVGLGDCDDQTRCLLALLRALGHRTRPGTLGEPPRHIAAQVQLGATWHWLETTIAAEPGEHPLAAAKRLGLATRVDLR
;
A
#
# COMPACT_ATOMS: atom_id res chain seq x y z
N MET A 1 -5.61 -14.11 -15.56
CA MET A 1 -4.83 -12.85 -15.57
C MET A 1 -4.05 -12.85 -14.27
N SER A 2 -2.73 -12.71 -14.30
CA SER A 2 -1.93 -12.69 -13.07
C SER A 2 -2.21 -11.38 -12.32
N ASP A 3 -2.45 -11.47 -11.02
CA ASP A 3 -2.46 -10.28 -10.17
C ASP A 3 -1.01 -9.80 -10.00
N GLY A 4 -0.71 -8.55 -10.35
CA GLY A 4 0.64 -7.96 -10.24
C GLY A 4 1.47 -7.95 -11.54
N PRO A 5 2.48 -7.07 -11.62
CA PRO A 5 3.29 -6.89 -12.82
C PRO A 5 4.14 -8.13 -13.12
N SER A 6 4.33 -8.42 -14.40
CA SER A 6 5.32 -9.39 -14.84
C SER A 6 6.75 -8.94 -14.45
N PRO A 7 7.75 -9.85 -14.44
CA PRO A 7 9.13 -9.46 -14.15
C PRO A 7 9.67 -8.32 -15.02
N SER A 8 9.29 -8.26 -16.30
CA SER A 8 9.70 -7.17 -17.21
C SER A 8 9.03 -5.85 -16.87
N GLU A 9 7.75 -5.85 -16.51
CA GLU A 9 7.03 -4.64 -16.08
C GLU A 9 7.58 -4.14 -14.75
N ALA A 10 7.79 -5.04 -13.78
CA ALA A 10 8.41 -4.70 -12.51
C ALA A 10 9.82 -4.14 -12.69
N ALA A 11 10.62 -4.67 -13.61
CA ALA A 11 11.94 -4.14 -13.93
C ALA A 11 11.88 -2.73 -14.53
N ALA A 12 10.90 -2.43 -15.38
CA ALA A 12 10.70 -1.08 -15.92
C ALA A 12 10.32 -0.08 -14.80
N ILE A 13 9.41 -0.48 -13.91
CA ILE A 13 9.01 0.33 -12.75
C ILE A 13 10.21 0.56 -11.81
N ALA A 14 10.99 -0.49 -11.54
CA ALA A 14 12.20 -0.42 -10.73
C ALA A 14 13.22 0.55 -11.33
N GLY A 15 13.50 0.42 -12.63
CA GLY A 15 14.44 1.30 -13.34
C GLY A 15 14.02 2.77 -13.28
N ALA A 16 12.73 3.07 -13.45
CA ALA A 16 12.19 4.42 -13.33
C ALA A 16 12.33 5.00 -11.91
N ALA A 17 12.29 4.15 -10.89
CA ALA A 17 12.46 4.52 -9.49
C ALA A 17 13.94 4.58 -9.04
N GLY A 18 14.90 4.21 -9.90
CA GLY A 18 16.31 4.10 -9.52
C GLY A 18 16.65 2.84 -8.72
N CYS A 19 15.82 1.80 -8.85
CA CYS A 19 16.01 0.48 -8.25
C CYS A 19 16.28 -0.58 -9.34
N ARG A 20 16.65 -1.79 -8.91
CA ARG A 20 16.75 -2.98 -9.76
C ARG A 20 16.02 -4.14 -9.12
N ILE A 21 15.47 -5.02 -9.94
CA ILE A 21 14.88 -6.28 -9.48
C ILE A 21 16.03 -7.21 -9.09
N ALA A 22 16.10 -7.58 -7.81
CA ALA A 22 17.04 -8.56 -7.30
C ALA A 22 16.55 -9.97 -7.61
N ARG A 23 15.25 -10.21 -7.40
CA ARG A 23 14.61 -11.50 -7.66
C ARG A 23 13.14 -11.32 -8.00
N SER A 24 12.63 -12.18 -8.88
CA SER A 24 11.20 -12.35 -9.11
C SER A 24 10.84 -13.81 -8.87
N HIS A 25 9.73 -14.06 -8.20
CA HIS A 25 9.26 -15.43 -7.95
C HIS A 25 7.74 -15.48 -8.03
N ARG A 26 7.22 -16.66 -8.39
CA ARG A 26 5.78 -16.91 -8.40
C ARG A 26 5.30 -17.28 -7.01
N LEU A 27 4.17 -16.72 -6.64
CA LEU A 27 3.44 -17.02 -5.42
C LEU A 27 2.49 -18.21 -5.66
N SER A 28 1.91 -18.74 -4.59
CA SER A 28 1.05 -19.94 -4.62
C SER A 28 -0.21 -19.78 -5.48
N ASP A 29 -0.69 -18.56 -5.67
CA ASP A 29 -1.82 -18.19 -6.54
C ASP A 29 -1.38 -17.80 -7.96
N GLY A 30 -0.11 -18.00 -8.29
CA GLY A 30 0.45 -17.76 -9.62
C GLY A 30 0.80 -16.30 -9.93
N SER A 31 0.52 -15.36 -9.01
CA SER A 31 0.99 -13.97 -9.12
C SER A 31 2.50 -13.85 -8.94
N TRP A 32 3.06 -12.70 -9.35
CA TRP A 32 4.46 -12.39 -9.14
C TRP A 32 4.66 -11.56 -7.87
N ALA A 33 5.75 -11.87 -7.17
CA ALA A 33 6.33 -11.04 -6.14
C ALA A 33 7.78 -10.71 -6.51
N HIS A 34 8.25 -9.56 -6.04
CA HIS A 34 9.54 -9.01 -6.41
C HIS A 34 10.32 -8.58 -5.17
N GLU A 35 11.58 -9.00 -5.11
CA GLU A 35 12.60 -8.49 -4.21
C GLU A 35 13.43 -7.47 -5.01
N ILE A 36 13.78 -6.33 -4.41
CA ILE A 36 14.48 -5.23 -5.08
C ILE A 36 15.76 -4.83 -4.35
N GLU A 37 16.68 -4.24 -5.10
CA GLU A 37 17.80 -3.48 -4.57
C GLU A 37 17.63 -2.01 -4.97
N CYS A 38 17.66 -1.13 -3.99
CA CYS A 38 17.49 0.32 -4.17
C CYS A 38 18.64 1.06 -3.50
N ALA A 39 19.06 2.19 -4.07
CA ALA A 39 20.14 3.01 -3.51
C ALA A 39 19.75 3.72 -2.20
N SER A 40 18.45 3.92 -1.96
CA SER A 40 17.93 4.62 -0.78
C SER A 40 16.48 4.22 -0.45
N HIS A 41 16.03 4.58 0.75
CA HIS A 41 14.62 4.47 1.13
C HIS A 41 13.72 5.31 0.20
N ALA A 42 14.15 6.49 -0.23
CA ALA A 42 13.39 7.33 -1.15
C ALA A 42 13.14 6.62 -2.50
N THR A 43 14.14 5.93 -3.03
CA THR A 43 14.00 5.13 -4.27
C THR A 43 13.11 3.89 -4.06
N LYS A 44 13.16 3.24 -2.88
CA LYS A 44 12.22 2.16 -2.52
C LYS A 44 10.78 2.67 -2.51
N VAL A 45 10.54 3.82 -1.86
CA VAL A 45 9.20 4.44 -1.80
C VAL A 45 8.69 4.81 -3.19
N ALA A 46 9.55 5.34 -4.06
CA ALA A 46 9.20 5.61 -5.45
C ALA A 46 8.84 4.34 -6.24
N PHE A 47 9.53 3.23 -5.97
CA PHE A 47 9.20 1.94 -6.58
C PHE A 47 7.83 1.43 -6.12
N LEU A 48 7.55 1.44 -4.82
CA LEU A 48 6.24 1.09 -4.27
C LEU A 48 5.13 1.95 -4.87
N ASP A 49 5.38 3.25 -5.01
CA ASP A 49 4.44 4.20 -5.59
C ASP A 49 4.14 3.91 -7.06
N GLY A 50 5.19 3.53 -7.81
CA GLY A 50 5.10 3.08 -9.19
C GLY A 50 4.30 1.80 -9.34
N LEU A 51 4.52 0.81 -8.46
CA LEU A 51 3.74 -0.42 -8.41
C LEU A 51 2.25 -0.13 -8.16
N ALA A 52 1.93 0.68 -7.16
CA ALA A 52 0.55 1.06 -6.85
C ALA A 52 -0.12 1.81 -8.02
N SER A 53 0.64 2.63 -8.76
CA SER A 53 0.14 3.30 -9.97
C SER A 53 -0.15 2.32 -11.10
N TRP A 54 0.72 1.33 -11.33
CA TRP A 54 0.49 0.27 -12.31
C TRP A 54 -0.73 -0.59 -11.92
N ASP A 55 -0.85 -0.93 -10.63
CA ASP A 55 -1.95 -1.74 -10.12
C ASP A 55 -3.31 -1.04 -10.30
N ALA A 56 -3.37 0.28 -10.09
CA ALA A 56 -4.58 1.07 -10.25
C ALA A 56 -5.16 1.06 -11.67
N LEU A 57 -4.33 0.74 -12.68
CA LEU A 57 -4.75 0.60 -14.08
C LEU A 57 -5.35 -0.78 -14.38
N GLN A 58 -5.21 -1.75 -13.47
CA GLN A 58 -5.69 -3.11 -13.70
C GLN A 58 -7.22 -3.18 -13.56
N PRO A 59 -7.94 -3.79 -14.53
CA PRO A 59 -9.40 -3.91 -14.46
C PRO A 59 -9.90 -4.65 -13.22
N SER A 60 -9.13 -5.62 -12.70
CA SER A 60 -9.48 -6.36 -11.48
C SER A 60 -9.42 -5.47 -10.24
N VAL A 61 -8.40 -4.61 -10.12
CA VAL A 61 -8.28 -3.64 -9.01
C VAL A 61 -9.39 -2.61 -9.07
N ARG A 62 -9.70 -2.08 -10.26
CA ARG A 62 -10.83 -1.16 -10.48
C ARG A 62 -12.15 -1.78 -10.04
N ARG A 63 -12.47 -3.01 -10.49
CA ARG A 63 -13.70 -3.70 -10.10
C ARG A 63 -13.78 -3.95 -8.58
N ALA A 64 -12.67 -4.33 -7.95
CA ALA A 64 -12.63 -4.51 -6.51
C ALA A 64 -12.92 -3.20 -5.76
N ALA A 65 -12.29 -2.10 -6.18
CA ALA A 65 -12.51 -0.79 -5.58
C ALA A 65 -13.95 -0.29 -5.78
N GLU A 66 -14.51 -0.44 -6.99
CA GLU A 66 -15.90 -0.09 -7.31
C GLU A 66 -16.90 -0.92 -6.48
N GLY A 67 -16.66 -2.22 -6.30
CA GLY A 67 -17.51 -3.09 -5.49
C GLY A 67 -17.56 -2.66 -4.03
N VAL A 68 -16.42 -2.27 -3.45
CA VAL A 68 -16.33 -1.79 -2.07
C VAL A 68 -16.97 -0.40 -1.92
N ALA A 69 -16.83 0.45 -2.95
CA ALA A 69 -17.37 1.80 -2.99
C ALA A 69 -18.86 1.87 -3.40
N ALA A 70 -19.49 0.76 -3.80
CA ALA A 70 -20.83 0.76 -4.41
C ALA A 70 -21.93 1.41 -3.53
N GLY A 71 -21.79 1.35 -2.19
CA GLY A 71 -22.73 1.98 -1.25
C GLY A 71 -22.32 3.38 -0.76
N ALA A 72 -21.19 3.90 -1.21
CA ALA A 72 -20.68 5.19 -0.76
C ALA A 72 -21.45 6.36 -1.40
N ARG A 73 -21.84 7.36 -0.60
CA ARG A 73 -22.59 8.54 -1.07
C ARG A 73 -21.71 9.76 -1.30
N THR A 74 -20.52 9.77 -0.72
CA THR A 74 -19.57 10.87 -0.79
C THR A 74 -18.15 10.35 -1.05
N THR A 75 -17.26 11.22 -1.54
CA THR A 75 -15.82 10.94 -1.64
C THR A 75 -15.24 10.42 -0.32
N LEU A 76 -15.69 10.99 0.80
CA LEU A 76 -15.23 10.58 2.12
C LEU A 76 -15.74 9.18 2.50
N ASP A 77 -16.97 8.82 2.11
CA ASP A 77 -17.50 7.47 2.31
C ASP A 77 -16.71 6.43 1.51
N GLN A 78 -16.32 6.76 0.26
CA GLN A 78 -15.48 5.88 -0.57
C GLN A 78 -14.12 5.63 0.10
N ILE A 79 -13.44 6.70 0.52
CA ILE A 79 -12.14 6.61 1.20
C ILE A 79 -12.26 5.79 2.49
N ARG A 80 -13.29 6.03 3.31
CA ARG A 80 -13.55 5.27 4.55
C ARG A 80 -13.84 3.80 4.28
N ALA A 81 -14.58 3.48 3.23
CA ALA A 81 -14.88 2.09 2.88
C ALA A 81 -13.62 1.33 2.46
N ILE A 82 -12.80 1.92 1.58
CA ILE A 82 -11.55 1.32 1.11
C ILE A 82 -10.52 1.23 2.25
N HIS A 83 -10.39 2.28 3.06
CA HIS A 83 -9.48 2.26 4.21
C HIS A 83 -9.83 1.16 5.20
N ARG A 84 -11.11 1.03 5.58
CA ARG A 84 -11.56 -0.05 6.48
C ARG A 84 -11.34 -1.44 5.89
N LEU A 85 -11.58 -1.63 4.59
CA LEU A 85 -11.31 -2.90 3.92
C LEU A 85 -9.87 -3.35 4.14
N VAL A 86 -8.90 -2.46 3.93
CA VAL A 86 -7.48 -2.80 4.08
C VAL A 86 -7.10 -2.95 5.55
N ARG A 87 -7.45 -1.96 6.39
CA ARG A 87 -7.12 -1.94 7.82
C ARG A 87 -7.67 -3.16 8.57
N ASP A 88 -8.93 -3.50 8.33
CA ASP A 88 -9.63 -4.55 9.07
C ASP A 88 -9.49 -5.92 8.39
N GLY A 89 -9.12 -5.95 7.10
CA GLY A 89 -8.99 -7.17 6.29
C GLY A 89 -7.57 -7.70 6.16
N VAL A 90 -6.54 -6.92 6.51
CA VAL A 90 -5.13 -7.32 6.39
C VAL A 90 -4.45 -7.25 7.75
N LEU A 91 -4.08 -8.41 8.29
CA LEU A 91 -3.29 -8.48 9.50
C LEU A 91 -1.83 -8.09 9.19
N TYR A 92 -1.31 -7.14 9.98
CA TYR A 92 0.09 -6.77 9.93
C TYR A 92 0.98 -7.94 10.32
N THR A 93 1.86 -8.34 9.42
CA THR A 93 2.95 -9.28 9.69
C THR A 93 4.24 -8.70 9.16
N GLY A 94 5.30 -8.73 9.97
CA GLY A 94 6.64 -8.47 9.44
C GLY A 94 7.04 -9.59 8.49
N GLU A 95 7.93 -9.28 7.56
CA GLU A 95 8.50 -10.26 6.63
C GLU A 95 10.00 -10.48 6.87
N PRO A 96 10.50 -11.71 6.69
CA PRO A 96 11.92 -12.01 6.83
C PRO A 96 12.76 -11.42 5.69
N ARG A 97 12.13 -11.09 4.56
CA ARG A 97 12.75 -10.48 3.38
C ARG A 97 11.77 -9.52 2.73
N GLU A 98 12.26 -8.35 2.37
CA GLU A 98 11.50 -7.32 1.67
C GLU A 98 10.90 -7.84 0.35
N THR A 99 9.57 -7.97 0.31
CA THR A 99 8.84 -8.55 -0.82
C THR A 99 7.58 -7.76 -1.12
N PHE A 100 7.46 -7.23 -2.35
CA PHE A 100 6.29 -6.42 -2.72
C PHE A 100 5.16 -7.27 -3.30
N SER A 101 4.13 -7.56 -2.49
CA SER A 101 2.97 -8.35 -2.91
C SER A 101 1.94 -7.53 -3.70
N PRO A 102 1.23 -8.13 -4.68
CA PRO A 102 0.15 -7.45 -5.39
C PRO A 102 -1.07 -7.16 -4.49
N PRO A 103 -1.82 -6.07 -4.74
CA PRO A 103 -2.84 -5.59 -3.82
C PRO A 103 -4.01 -6.56 -3.62
N LEU A 104 -4.48 -7.21 -4.68
CA LEU A 104 -5.58 -8.19 -4.60
C LEU A 104 -5.15 -9.48 -3.90
N ARG A 105 -3.87 -9.84 -3.98
CA ARG A 105 -3.33 -10.94 -3.18
C ARG A 105 -3.33 -10.55 -1.71
N THR A 106 -2.80 -9.38 -1.36
CA THR A 106 -2.78 -8.87 0.03
C THR A 106 -4.17 -8.95 0.67
N LEU A 107 -5.22 -8.51 -0.04
CA LEU A 107 -6.60 -8.65 0.43
C LEU A 107 -7.07 -10.11 0.55
N ARG A 108 -6.73 -10.95 -0.42
CA ARG A 108 -7.16 -12.37 -0.44
C ARG A 108 -6.53 -13.19 0.67
N VAL A 109 -5.24 -12.98 0.93
CA VAL A 109 -4.50 -13.71 1.97
C VAL A 109 -4.70 -13.10 3.35
N GLY A 110 -5.07 -11.83 3.43
CA GLY A 110 -5.31 -11.11 4.69
C GLY A 110 -4.06 -10.92 5.53
N LEU A 111 -2.89 -10.91 4.88
CA LEU A 111 -1.57 -10.77 5.50
C LEU A 111 -0.72 -9.82 4.65
N GLY A 112 0.03 -8.95 5.31
CA GLY A 112 0.97 -8.04 4.66
C GLY A 112 1.60 -7.09 5.66
N ASP A 113 2.74 -6.52 5.30
CA ASP A 113 3.45 -5.53 6.10
C ASP A 113 2.99 -4.09 5.79
N CYS A 114 3.77 -3.07 6.16
CA CYS A 114 3.43 -1.68 5.88
C CYS A 114 3.48 -1.35 4.38
N ASP A 115 4.40 -1.95 3.63
CA ASP A 115 4.57 -1.72 2.20
C ASP A 115 3.39 -2.35 1.42
N ASP A 116 3.02 -3.59 1.72
CA ASP A 116 1.89 -4.29 1.11
C ASP A 116 0.56 -3.56 1.35
N GLN A 117 0.28 -3.18 2.59
CA GLN A 117 -0.97 -2.49 2.94
C GLN A 117 -1.03 -1.10 2.32
N THR A 118 0.07 -0.36 2.32
CA THR A 118 0.16 0.95 1.65
C THR A 118 -0.06 0.82 0.16
N ARG A 119 0.64 -0.10 -0.51
CA ARG A 119 0.46 -0.37 -1.95
C ARG A 119 -0.99 -0.73 -2.27
N CYS A 120 -1.60 -1.60 -1.47
CA CYS A 120 -3.00 -2.01 -1.63
C CYS A 120 -3.97 -0.83 -1.55
N LEU A 121 -3.84 -0.03 -0.50
CA LEU A 121 -4.69 1.12 -0.29
C LEU A 121 -4.51 2.20 -1.38
N LEU A 122 -3.27 2.50 -1.76
CA LEU A 122 -2.97 3.45 -2.84
C LEU A 122 -3.59 2.99 -4.17
N ALA A 123 -3.42 1.73 -4.54
CA ALA A 123 -3.92 1.18 -5.80
C ALA A 123 -5.45 1.25 -5.90
N LEU A 124 -6.17 0.83 -4.85
CA LEU A 124 -7.64 0.87 -4.82
C LEU A 124 -8.17 2.30 -4.89
N LEU A 125 -7.60 3.23 -4.13
CA LEU A 125 -8.02 4.63 -4.14
C LEU A 125 -7.73 5.31 -5.49
N ARG A 126 -6.57 5.04 -6.09
CA ARG A 126 -6.21 5.55 -7.42
C ARG A 126 -7.13 5.00 -8.51
N ALA A 127 -7.55 3.75 -8.41
CA ALA A 127 -8.50 3.18 -9.36
C ALA A 127 -9.84 3.93 -9.35
N LEU A 128 -10.25 4.48 -8.20
CA LEU A 128 -11.42 5.36 -8.07
C LEU A 128 -11.16 6.84 -8.42
N GLY A 129 -9.93 7.18 -8.82
CA GLY A 129 -9.54 8.54 -9.21
C GLY A 129 -9.13 9.45 -8.06
N HIS A 130 -8.92 8.92 -6.85
CA HIS A 130 -8.40 9.72 -5.74
C HIS A 130 -6.90 10.00 -5.91
N ARG A 131 -6.49 11.23 -5.62
CA ARG A 131 -5.08 11.61 -5.55
C ARG A 131 -4.48 11.07 -4.25
N THR A 132 -3.48 10.21 -4.37
CA THR A 132 -2.82 9.58 -3.23
C THR A 132 -1.31 9.60 -3.38
N ARG A 133 -0.59 9.45 -2.27
CA ARG A 133 0.87 9.29 -2.24
C ARG A 133 1.29 8.48 -1.01
N PRO A 134 2.46 7.82 -1.03
CA PRO A 134 3.06 7.31 0.20
C PRO A 134 3.52 8.46 1.12
N GLY A 135 3.45 8.24 2.43
CA GLY A 135 4.08 9.05 3.45
C GLY A 135 4.91 8.16 4.37
N THR A 136 6.09 8.63 4.76
CA THR A 136 7.03 7.88 5.61
C THR A 136 7.13 8.46 7.01
N LEU A 137 7.52 7.63 7.97
CA LEU A 137 7.83 8.01 9.35
C LEU A 137 9.18 7.44 9.80
N GLY A 138 9.84 8.15 10.72
CA GLY A 138 11.14 7.82 11.26
C GLY A 138 12.30 8.44 10.49
N GLU A 139 13.46 8.57 11.16
CA GLU A 139 14.74 8.95 10.56
C GLU A 139 15.83 7.94 11.01
N PRO A 140 16.32 7.04 10.13
CA PRO A 140 15.84 6.83 8.75
C PRO A 140 14.38 6.32 8.71
N PRO A 141 13.67 6.43 7.56
CA PRO A 141 12.31 5.90 7.41
C PRO A 141 12.19 4.45 7.85
N ARG A 142 11.25 4.16 8.75
CA ARG A 142 10.96 2.82 9.31
C ARG A 142 9.54 2.34 9.05
N HIS A 143 8.67 3.26 8.67
CA HIS A 143 7.27 2.98 8.40
C HIS A 143 6.77 3.80 7.23
N ILE A 144 5.80 3.24 6.52
CA ILE A 144 5.14 3.86 5.39
C ILE A 144 3.63 3.68 5.55
N ALA A 145 2.88 4.72 5.20
CA ALA A 145 1.43 4.70 5.17
C ALA A 145 0.93 5.49 3.96
N ALA A 146 -0.30 5.21 3.52
CA ALA A 146 -0.91 5.98 2.45
C ALA A 146 -1.34 7.38 2.94
N GLN A 147 -1.33 8.34 2.03
CA GLN A 147 -1.99 9.63 2.18
C GLN A 147 -2.95 9.86 1.02
N VAL A 148 -4.08 10.50 1.29
CA VAL A 148 -5.06 10.94 0.29
C VAL A 148 -5.23 12.45 0.34
N GLN A 149 -5.40 13.08 -0.83
CA GLN A 149 -5.67 14.51 -0.92
C GLN A 149 -7.17 14.77 -0.82
N LEU A 150 -7.59 15.59 0.15
CA LEU A 150 -8.94 16.13 0.27
C LEU A 150 -8.85 17.66 0.24
N GLY A 151 -9.40 18.29 -0.80
CA GLY A 151 -9.18 19.72 -1.05
C GLY A 151 -7.70 20.01 -1.23
N ALA A 152 -7.15 20.94 -0.43
CA ALA A 152 -5.74 21.33 -0.48
C ALA A 152 -4.85 20.52 0.48
N THR A 153 -5.42 19.65 1.32
CA THR A 153 -4.70 18.99 2.41
C THR A 153 -4.50 17.50 2.16
N TRP A 154 -3.36 16.99 2.64
CA TRP A 154 -3.06 15.56 2.64
C TRP A 154 -3.45 14.95 3.98
N HIS A 155 -4.16 13.83 3.94
CA HIS A 155 -4.66 13.12 5.11
C HIS A 155 -4.06 11.72 5.16
N TRP A 156 -3.58 11.33 6.33
CA TRP A 156 -3.03 10.00 6.58
C TRP A 156 -4.12 8.93 6.54
N LEU A 157 -3.79 7.76 6.00
CA LEU A 157 -4.64 6.59 5.99
C LEU A 157 -3.83 5.37 6.46
N GLU A 158 -3.47 5.39 7.74
CA GLU A 158 -2.75 4.29 8.40
C GLU A 158 -3.63 3.04 8.50
N THR A 159 -3.09 1.88 8.12
CA THR A 159 -3.84 0.61 8.04
C THR A 159 -3.25 -0.51 8.89
N THR A 160 -1.98 -0.40 9.30
CA THR A 160 -1.29 -1.44 10.08
C THR A 160 -1.67 -1.45 11.57
N ILE A 161 -2.48 -0.48 11.99
CA ILE A 161 -3.06 -0.34 13.34
C ILE A 161 -4.49 0.22 13.22
N ALA A 162 -5.26 0.18 14.32
CA ALA A 162 -6.63 0.69 14.40
C ALA A 162 -6.72 2.24 14.39
N ALA A 163 -6.07 2.87 13.41
CA ALA A 163 -6.13 4.30 13.16
C ALA A 163 -7.44 4.69 12.46
N GLU A 164 -7.90 5.91 12.71
CA GLU A 164 -9.01 6.50 11.96
C GLU A 164 -8.51 7.22 10.69
N PRO A 165 -9.30 7.29 9.60
CA PRO A 165 -8.95 8.09 8.43
C PRO A 165 -8.64 9.54 8.80
N GLY A 166 -7.47 10.01 8.37
CA GLY A 166 -6.94 11.35 8.66
C GLY A 166 -6.09 11.43 9.94
N GLU A 167 -6.08 10.39 10.77
CA GLU A 167 -5.24 10.33 11.97
C GLU A 167 -3.78 10.07 11.61
N HIS A 168 -2.87 10.87 12.16
CA HIS A 168 -1.44 10.66 11.99
C HIS A 168 -1.02 9.32 12.63
N PRO A 169 -0.18 8.46 12.00
CA PRO A 169 0.12 7.14 12.53
C PRO A 169 0.70 7.15 13.96
N LEU A 170 1.61 8.08 14.26
CA LEU A 170 2.15 8.25 15.63
C LEU A 170 1.08 8.67 16.67
N ALA A 171 0.10 9.48 16.27
CA ALA A 171 -1.00 9.87 17.15
C ALA A 171 -1.92 8.67 17.43
N ALA A 172 -2.22 7.88 16.39
CA ALA A 172 -2.97 6.63 16.52
C ALA A 172 -2.24 5.63 17.41
N ALA A 173 -0.93 5.41 17.21
CA ALA A 173 -0.12 4.52 18.02
C ALA A 173 -0.13 4.92 19.50
N LYS A 174 0.01 6.23 19.78
CA LYS A 174 -0.09 6.78 21.14
C LYS A 174 -1.48 6.56 21.75
N ARG A 175 -2.56 6.87 21.01
CA ARG A 175 -3.95 6.68 21.44
C ARG A 175 -4.25 5.22 21.77
N LEU A 176 -3.72 4.30 20.97
CA LEU A 176 -3.89 2.86 21.14
C LEU A 176 -2.95 2.24 22.17
N GLY A 177 -2.05 3.02 22.79
CA GLY A 177 -1.09 2.52 23.77
C GLY A 177 -0.07 1.53 23.17
N LEU A 178 0.22 1.62 21.87
CA LEU A 178 1.08 0.69 21.13
C LEU A 178 2.56 1.02 21.35
N ALA A 179 2.99 0.97 22.62
CA ALA A 179 4.35 1.26 22.99
C ALA A 179 5.34 0.32 22.27
N THR A 180 4.98 -0.92 21.94
CA THR A 180 5.89 -1.95 21.41
C THR A 180 6.12 -1.91 19.89
N ARG A 181 5.36 -1.13 19.11
CA ARG A 181 5.54 -1.02 17.66
C ARG A 181 6.72 -0.11 17.33
N VAL A 182 7.91 -0.69 17.17
CA VAL A 182 9.18 0.03 16.97
C VAL A 182 9.21 0.83 15.67
N ASP A 183 8.47 0.38 14.65
CA ASP A 183 8.27 1.06 13.38
C ASP A 183 7.43 2.35 13.52
N LEU A 184 6.61 2.46 14.58
CA LEU A 184 5.75 3.62 14.87
C LEU A 184 6.26 4.48 16.04
N ARG A 185 7.58 4.59 16.20
CA ARG A 185 8.25 5.41 17.23
C ARG A 185 9.11 6.52 16.62
#